data_AF-A0AAU6L257-F1
#
_entry.id   AF-A0AAU6L257-F1
#
_cell.length_a   1.000
_cell.length_b   1.000
_cell.length_c   1.000
_cell.angle_alpha   90.00
_cell.angle_beta   90.00
_cell.angle_gamma   90.00
#
_symmetry.space_group_name_H-M   'P 1'
#
loop_
_entity.id
_entity.type
_entity.pdbx_description
1 polymer ?
#
loop_
_entity_poly.entity_id
_entity_poly.type
_entity_poly.pdbx_seq_one_letter_code
_entity_poly.pdbx_strand_id
1 'polypeptide(L)'
;MTVPKTASSSSNASAAPARKEQQPGFLLTSPQGEAARTLLGYVASLALPDADAQLVAVVVAIRAARGGVGNITGADLSALRLGDASGVVDALRGLGWQVDDALFGGDPAVPVPVTVPDLAREAGHPLPFGKNTRSRVSGWTTRTLSSKPVKKLPPAGRLAGLFLAAHSTSKLLGQIPPDLPDACRAALPDLLRKGFLTELSEDRYRLDPAVRHLSGMRQPSEEERAQSAKDEGRAVALASTPGFQFDAEAWAGWKSAVTPALRRHVEAVECCTVCARTPERVAQAFMVPGRPQFFSRSTAVAYGAWKDKHPDRGQLAAKFTVVFRSEHGHGPSYAQLGSGLGWQVDHALRNFAVRRLLVNEWLSETGTVPWTLRPGQVA
;
A
#
# COMPACT_ATOMS: atom_id res chain seq x y z
N MET A 1 -42.38 59.18 -12.99
CA MET A 1 -42.34 58.48 -11.67
C MET A 1 -42.62 57.03 -11.95
N THR A 2 -41.57 56.22 -12.02
CA THR A 2 -41.57 54.94 -12.73
C THR A 2 -41.15 53.84 -11.78
N VAL A 3 -42.00 52.82 -11.71
CA VAL A 3 -42.03 51.68 -10.79
C VAL A 3 -40.77 50.80 -10.95
N PRO A 4 -40.18 50.25 -9.86
CA PRO A 4 -38.98 49.45 -9.96
C PRO A 4 -39.28 48.01 -10.40
N LYS A 5 -38.36 47.51 -11.22
CA LYS A 5 -38.35 46.21 -11.90
C LYS A 5 -37.84 45.12 -10.94
N THR A 6 -38.65 44.10 -10.69
CA THR A 6 -38.27 42.90 -9.94
C THR A 6 -37.30 42.04 -10.76
N ALA A 7 -36.13 41.77 -10.19
CA ALA A 7 -35.15 40.83 -10.73
C ALA A 7 -35.48 39.41 -10.25
N SER A 8 -35.83 38.52 -11.19
CA SER A 8 -35.94 37.08 -10.94
C SER A 8 -34.54 36.46 -10.99
N SER A 9 -34.08 35.92 -9.86
CA SER A 9 -32.82 35.20 -9.74
C SER A 9 -33.05 33.72 -10.02
N SER A 10 -32.63 33.23 -11.18
CA SER A 10 -32.52 31.80 -11.47
C SER A 10 -31.17 31.28 -10.98
N SER A 11 -31.15 30.59 -9.85
CA SER A 11 -29.95 29.93 -9.32
C SER A 11 -29.82 28.51 -9.87
N ASN A 12 -29.22 28.39 -11.07
CA ASN A 12 -28.71 27.11 -11.58
C ASN A 12 -27.29 26.87 -11.05
N ALA A 13 -27.18 26.24 -9.88
CA ALA A 13 -25.92 25.68 -9.40
C ALA A 13 -25.71 24.31 -10.06
N SER A 14 -24.99 24.29 -11.19
CA SER A 14 -24.46 23.05 -11.77
C SER A 14 -23.41 22.45 -10.83
N ALA A 15 -23.76 21.35 -10.17
CA ALA A 15 -22.82 20.55 -9.41
C ALA A 15 -21.83 19.88 -10.37
N ALA A 16 -20.55 20.26 -10.27
CA ALA A 16 -19.46 19.59 -10.95
C ALA A 16 -19.34 18.14 -10.46
N PRO A 17 -19.15 17.14 -11.34
CA PRO A 17 -19.02 15.75 -10.93
C PRO A 17 -17.74 15.54 -10.12
N ALA A 18 -17.89 14.89 -8.96
CA ALA A 18 -16.79 14.45 -8.12
C ALA A 18 -15.80 13.61 -8.95
N ARG A 19 -14.55 14.10 -9.04
CA ARG A 19 -13.45 13.43 -9.72
C ARG A 19 -13.22 12.07 -9.06
N LYS A 20 -13.52 10.97 -9.78
CA LYS A 20 -13.10 9.62 -9.40
C LYS A 20 -11.58 9.64 -9.19
N GLU A 21 -11.13 9.44 -7.96
CA GLU A 21 -9.71 9.18 -7.65
C GLU A 21 -9.31 7.88 -8.34
N GLN A 22 -8.77 8.00 -9.55
CA GLN A 22 -8.09 6.91 -10.24
C GLN A 22 -6.92 6.48 -9.36
N GLN A 23 -6.92 5.23 -8.90
CA GLN A 23 -5.75 4.66 -8.24
C GLN A 23 -4.54 4.89 -9.17
N PRO A 24 -3.50 5.62 -8.73
CA PRO A 24 -2.39 5.93 -9.61
C PRO A 24 -1.75 4.62 -10.07
N GLY A 25 -1.52 4.50 -11.37
CA GLY A 25 -0.73 3.40 -11.91
C GLY A 25 0.65 3.35 -11.25
N PHE A 26 1.25 2.16 -11.21
CA PHE A 26 2.58 1.98 -10.64
C PHE A 26 3.58 2.95 -11.29
N LEU A 27 4.42 3.58 -10.46
CA LEU A 27 5.37 4.57 -10.92
C LEU A 27 6.50 3.98 -11.75
N LEU A 28 6.80 2.70 -11.53
CA LEU A 28 7.80 1.93 -12.25
C LEU A 28 7.16 0.73 -12.96
N THR A 29 7.68 0.42 -14.14
CA THR A 29 7.48 -0.89 -14.78
C THR A 29 8.40 -1.93 -14.14
N SER A 30 8.17 -3.23 -14.36
CA SER A 30 9.06 -4.27 -13.83
C SER A 30 10.54 -4.10 -14.22
N PRO A 31 10.90 -3.79 -15.49
CA PRO A 31 12.30 -3.49 -15.83
C PRO A 31 12.87 -2.25 -15.15
N GLN A 32 12.05 -1.21 -14.92
CA GLN A 32 12.50 -0.02 -14.19
C GLN A 32 12.66 -0.29 -12.70
N GLY A 33 11.83 -1.16 -12.14
CA GLY A 33 11.99 -1.65 -10.77
C GLY A 33 13.23 -2.54 -10.61
N GLU A 34 13.61 -3.30 -11.63
CA GLU A 34 14.89 -4.01 -11.66
C GLU A 34 16.07 -3.04 -11.62
N ALA A 35 16.06 -1.99 -12.44
CA ALA A 35 17.06 -0.93 -12.36
C ALA A 35 17.10 -0.26 -10.97
N ALA A 36 15.95 -0.05 -10.32
CA ALA A 36 15.91 0.47 -8.95
C ALA A 36 16.58 -0.49 -7.94
N ARG A 37 16.37 -1.82 -8.09
CA ARG A 37 17.05 -2.82 -7.26
C ARG A 37 18.55 -2.88 -7.54
N THR A 38 18.98 -2.82 -8.80
CA THR A 38 20.41 -2.77 -9.18
C THR A 38 21.09 -1.54 -8.58
N LEU A 39 20.43 -0.37 -8.60
CA LEU A 39 20.91 0.84 -7.93
C LEU A 39 21.11 0.63 -6.43
N LEU A 40 20.12 0.05 -5.76
CA LEU A 40 20.15 -0.16 -4.32
C LEU A 40 21.19 -1.20 -3.91
N GLY A 41 21.34 -2.28 -4.68
CA GLY A 41 22.38 -3.28 -4.49
C GLY A 41 23.79 -2.71 -4.70
N TYR A 42 23.98 -1.86 -5.72
CA TYR A 42 25.23 -1.12 -5.90
C TYR A 42 25.56 -0.27 -4.67
N VAL A 43 24.60 0.53 -4.17
CA VAL A 43 24.84 1.36 -2.99
C VAL A 43 25.09 0.52 -1.73
N ALA A 44 24.36 -0.58 -1.55
CA ALA A 44 24.58 -1.50 -0.43
C ALA A 44 25.98 -2.14 -0.45
N SER A 45 26.59 -2.29 -1.62
CA SER A 45 27.95 -2.83 -1.77
C SER A 45 29.06 -1.82 -1.48
N LEU A 46 28.74 -0.52 -1.38
CA LEU A 46 29.72 0.51 -1.05
C LEU A 46 30.08 0.46 0.43
N ALA A 47 31.36 0.62 0.74
CA ALA A 47 31.89 0.68 2.11
C ALA A 47 31.58 2.05 2.77
N LEU A 48 30.29 2.36 2.93
CA LEU A 48 29.80 3.58 3.56
C LEU A 48 29.51 3.35 5.04
N PRO A 49 29.80 4.34 5.92
CA PRO A 49 29.75 4.15 7.37
C PRO A 49 28.33 4.02 7.91
N ASP A 50 27.34 4.67 7.28
CA ASP A 50 25.99 4.76 7.80
C ASP A 50 24.93 4.96 6.70
N ALA A 51 23.67 4.97 7.15
CA ALA A 51 22.51 5.14 6.28
C ALA A 51 22.37 6.56 5.69
N ASP A 52 22.98 7.57 6.31
CA ASP A 52 22.98 8.95 5.81
C ASP A 52 23.81 9.01 4.53
N ALA A 53 25.03 8.46 4.59
CA ALA A 53 25.92 8.38 3.45
C ALA A 53 25.35 7.49 2.33
N GLN A 54 24.76 6.35 2.69
CA GLN A 54 24.06 5.48 1.72
C GLN A 54 22.89 6.20 1.05
N LEU A 55 22.08 6.97 1.78
CA LEU A 55 20.94 7.68 1.20
C LEU A 55 21.37 8.76 0.20
N VAL A 56 22.44 9.51 0.50
CA VAL A 56 23.04 10.46 -0.46
C VAL A 56 23.60 9.71 -1.67
N ALA A 57 24.31 8.60 -1.45
CA ALA A 57 24.85 7.78 -2.51
C ALA A 57 23.75 7.28 -3.48
N VAL A 58 22.57 6.89 -3.00
CA VAL A 58 21.44 6.53 -3.88
C VAL A 58 21.05 7.68 -4.81
N VAL A 59 20.94 8.90 -4.28
CA VAL A 59 20.52 10.10 -5.04
C VAL A 59 21.56 10.48 -6.08
N VAL A 60 22.84 10.47 -5.71
CA VAL A 60 23.94 10.81 -6.62
C VAL A 60 24.12 9.72 -7.67
N ALA A 61 24.18 8.44 -7.26
CA ALA A 61 24.42 7.32 -8.17
C ALA A 61 23.35 7.24 -9.27
N ILE A 62 22.06 7.44 -8.95
CA ILE A 62 21.03 7.43 -10.01
C ILE A 62 21.20 8.60 -10.99
N ARG A 63 21.66 9.77 -10.53
CA ARG A 63 21.91 10.92 -11.41
C ARG A 63 23.15 10.70 -12.29
N ALA A 64 24.17 10.05 -11.73
CA ALA A 64 25.44 9.68 -12.35
C ALA A 64 25.38 8.44 -13.26
N ALA A 65 24.33 7.61 -13.15
CA ALA A 65 24.21 6.29 -13.81
C ALA A 65 24.36 6.27 -15.35
N ARG A 66 24.41 7.42 -16.04
CA ARG A 66 24.61 7.45 -17.50
C ARG A 66 26.06 7.72 -17.91
N GLY A 67 26.84 8.39 -17.08
CA GLY A 67 28.12 8.94 -17.53
C GLY A 67 29.00 9.44 -16.41
N GLY A 68 28.92 8.80 -15.24
CA GLY A 68 29.79 9.08 -14.11
C GLY A 68 29.47 10.35 -13.33
N VAL A 69 28.79 11.34 -13.91
CA VAL A 69 28.56 12.63 -13.24
C VAL A 69 27.10 12.83 -12.90
N GLY A 70 26.82 13.06 -11.61
CA GLY A 70 25.50 13.35 -11.07
C GLY A 70 25.50 14.66 -10.30
N ASN A 71 24.60 15.58 -10.63
CA ASN A 71 24.53 16.87 -9.93
C ASN A 71 23.71 16.75 -8.64
N ILE A 72 24.13 17.42 -7.58
CA ILE A 72 23.39 17.58 -6.32
C ILE A 72 23.38 19.04 -5.90
N THR A 73 22.34 19.49 -5.23
CA THR A 73 22.23 20.85 -4.70
C THR A 73 22.28 20.85 -3.16
N GLY A 74 22.59 21.98 -2.54
CA GLY A 74 22.45 22.13 -1.09
C GLY A 74 21.00 21.91 -0.61
N ALA A 75 20.02 22.26 -1.46
CA ALA A 75 18.61 21.98 -1.21
C ALA A 75 18.29 20.46 -1.23
N ASP A 76 18.93 19.68 -2.10
CA ASP A 76 18.80 18.22 -2.11
C ASP A 76 19.30 17.63 -0.78
N LEU A 77 20.50 18.02 -0.31
CA LEU A 77 21.04 17.57 0.97
C LEU A 77 20.12 17.93 2.14
N SER A 78 19.63 19.18 2.17
CA SER A 78 18.70 19.65 3.19
C SER A 78 17.40 18.83 3.21
N ALA A 79 16.90 18.43 2.04
CA ALA A 79 15.70 17.60 1.92
C ALA A 79 15.91 16.15 2.41
N LEU A 80 17.16 15.68 2.48
CA LEU A 80 17.50 14.34 2.97
C LEU A 80 17.53 14.25 4.51
N ARG A 81 17.59 15.39 5.22
CA ARG A 81 17.58 15.47 6.70
C ARG A 81 18.69 14.63 7.34
N LEU A 82 19.90 14.82 6.83
CA LEU A 82 21.11 14.16 7.31
C LEU A 82 21.46 14.68 8.73
N GLY A 83 22.04 13.83 9.57
CA GLY A 83 22.59 14.21 10.86
C GLY A 83 23.91 14.96 10.74
N ASP A 84 24.78 14.54 9.83
CA ASP A 84 26.06 15.17 9.51
C ASP A 84 26.31 15.19 8.01
N ALA A 85 25.98 16.31 7.35
CA ALA A 85 26.14 16.42 5.90
C ALA A 85 27.60 16.48 5.46
N SER A 86 28.48 17.09 6.27
CA SER A 86 29.92 17.21 5.96
C SER A 86 30.60 15.85 6.07
N GLY A 87 30.37 15.11 7.16
CA GLY A 87 30.89 13.75 7.31
C GLY A 87 30.41 12.80 6.22
N VAL A 88 29.17 12.96 5.73
CA VAL A 88 28.68 12.21 4.55
C VAL A 88 29.48 12.52 3.29
N VAL A 89 29.78 13.80 3.01
CA VAL A 89 30.59 14.17 1.84
C VAL A 89 32.01 13.60 1.95
N ASP A 90 32.60 13.63 3.15
CA ASP A 90 33.91 13.03 3.39
C ASP A 90 33.90 11.51 3.22
N ALA A 91 32.83 10.83 3.65
CA ALA A 91 32.66 9.39 3.40
C ALA A 91 32.57 9.06 1.90
N LEU A 92 31.87 9.89 1.10
CA LEU A 92 31.83 9.73 -0.36
C LEU A 92 33.20 9.98 -1.00
N ARG A 93 33.94 10.99 -0.54
CA ARG A 93 35.33 11.24 -0.96
C ARG A 93 36.26 10.08 -0.61
N GLY A 94 36.02 9.41 0.53
CA GLY A 94 36.72 8.19 0.91
C GLY A 94 36.55 7.03 -0.09
N LEU A 95 35.45 7.01 -0.86
CA LEU A 95 35.24 6.09 -1.98
C LEU A 95 35.89 6.57 -3.30
N GLY A 96 36.63 7.67 -3.28
CA GLY A 96 37.20 8.32 -4.45
C GLY A 96 36.20 9.15 -5.26
N TRP A 97 34.99 9.42 -4.73
CA TRP A 97 34.05 10.30 -5.41
C TRP A 97 34.54 11.74 -5.35
N GLN A 98 34.41 12.46 -6.46
CA GLN A 98 34.82 13.86 -6.52
C GLN A 98 33.60 14.73 -6.24
N VAL A 99 33.58 15.37 -5.08
CA VAL A 99 32.53 16.30 -4.65
C VAL A 99 33.18 17.66 -4.41
N ASP A 100 32.67 18.72 -5.04
CA ASP A 100 33.17 20.09 -4.85
C ASP A 100 32.70 20.66 -3.50
N ASP A 101 33.57 21.40 -2.81
CA ASP A 101 33.28 22.07 -1.54
C ASP A 101 32.25 23.19 -1.66
N ALA A 102 31.99 23.69 -2.88
CA ALA A 102 30.94 24.66 -3.17
C ALA A 102 29.54 24.20 -2.72
N LEU A 103 29.36 22.90 -2.46
CA LEU A 103 28.12 22.31 -1.98
C LEU A 103 27.63 22.87 -0.63
N PHE A 104 28.53 23.33 0.24
CA PHE A 104 28.18 23.89 1.56
C PHE A 104 28.28 25.41 1.63
N GLY A 105 29.17 26.02 0.84
CA GLY A 105 29.44 27.47 0.88
C GLY A 105 28.76 28.30 -0.20
N GLY A 106 28.15 27.67 -1.21
CA GLY A 106 27.51 28.35 -2.34
C GLY A 106 26.00 28.58 -2.18
N ASP A 107 25.36 29.06 -3.25
CA ASP A 107 23.90 29.15 -3.35
C ASP A 107 23.28 27.73 -3.30
N PRO A 108 22.38 27.43 -2.35
CA PRO A 108 21.75 26.11 -2.21
C PRO A 108 20.99 25.61 -3.43
N ALA A 109 20.65 26.48 -4.39
CA ALA A 109 19.99 26.13 -5.65
C ALA A 109 20.96 25.76 -6.77
N VAL A 110 22.24 26.11 -6.66
CA VAL A 110 23.24 25.85 -7.69
C VAL A 110 23.61 24.37 -7.70
N PRO A 111 23.46 23.66 -8.85
CA PRO A 111 23.86 22.27 -8.95
C PRO A 111 25.38 22.11 -8.91
N VAL A 112 25.85 21.26 -8.00
CA VAL A 112 27.25 20.87 -7.85
C VAL A 112 27.45 19.50 -8.50
N PRO A 113 28.40 19.33 -9.44
CA PRO A 113 28.68 18.05 -10.05
C PRO A 113 29.39 17.12 -9.06
N VAL A 114 28.95 15.86 -9.02
CA VAL A 114 29.65 14.78 -8.31
C VAL A 114 30.07 13.72 -9.31
N THR A 115 31.37 13.46 -9.39
CA THR A 115 31.91 12.37 -10.22
C THR A 115 31.99 11.09 -9.40
N VAL A 116 31.35 10.03 -9.90
CA VAL A 116 31.34 8.67 -9.37
C VAL A 116 32.23 7.81 -10.26
N PRO A 117 33.47 7.47 -9.84
CA PRO A 117 34.46 6.80 -10.71
C PRO A 117 33.94 5.52 -11.36
N ASP A 118 33.25 4.68 -10.60
CA ASP A 118 32.74 3.38 -11.06
C ASP A 118 31.67 3.53 -12.15
N LEU A 119 30.91 4.62 -12.10
CA LEU A 119 29.86 4.93 -13.08
C LEU A 119 30.41 5.70 -14.30
N ALA A 120 31.67 6.14 -14.26
CA ALA A 120 32.36 6.78 -15.39
C ALA A 120 33.02 5.78 -16.34
N ARG A 121 33.15 4.51 -15.93
CA ARG A 121 33.80 3.45 -16.72
C ARG A 121 32.99 3.13 -17.98
N GLU A 122 33.68 2.95 -19.11
CA GLU A 122 33.07 2.54 -20.38
C GLU A 122 32.68 1.05 -20.39
N ALA A 123 33.50 0.20 -19.76
CA ALA A 123 33.26 -1.24 -19.61
C ALA A 123 33.02 -1.62 -18.15
N GLY A 124 32.12 -2.57 -17.90
CA GLY A 124 31.79 -3.02 -16.54
C GLY A 124 31.05 -1.98 -15.69
N HIS A 125 30.36 -1.04 -16.34
CA HIS A 125 29.54 -0.02 -15.66
C HIS A 125 28.40 -0.69 -14.86
N PRO A 126 28.31 -0.50 -13.52
CA PRO A 126 27.39 -1.27 -12.68
C PRO A 126 25.91 -0.85 -12.81
N LEU A 127 25.62 0.37 -13.29
CA LEU A 127 24.26 0.90 -13.47
C LEU A 127 23.94 1.36 -14.92
N PRO A 128 23.98 0.48 -15.95
CA PRO A 128 23.99 0.89 -17.37
C PRO A 128 22.61 1.37 -17.85
N PHE A 129 22.11 2.44 -17.24
CA PHE A 129 20.74 2.91 -17.39
C PHE A 129 20.66 3.91 -18.53
N GLY A 130 19.80 3.60 -19.50
CA GLY A 130 19.38 4.56 -20.51
C GLY A 130 18.69 5.78 -19.87
N LYS A 131 18.66 6.90 -20.61
CA LYS A 131 18.08 8.20 -20.18
C LYS A 131 16.70 8.05 -19.54
N ASN A 132 15.83 7.25 -20.16
CA ASN A 132 14.45 7.07 -19.71
C ASN A 132 14.36 6.29 -18.39
N THR A 133 15.08 5.17 -18.28
CA THR A 133 15.13 4.38 -17.05
C THR A 133 15.69 5.20 -15.90
N ARG A 134 16.81 5.89 -16.13
CA ARG A 134 17.43 6.77 -15.13
C ARG A 134 16.48 7.85 -14.62
N SER A 135 15.79 8.54 -15.54
CA SER A 135 14.81 9.58 -15.18
C SER A 135 13.63 9.01 -14.37
N ARG A 136 13.10 7.85 -14.78
CA ARG A 136 11.97 7.19 -14.09
C ARG A 136 12.34 6.73 -12.68
N VAL A 137 13.49 6.09 -12.52
CA VAL A 137 13.99 5.64 -11.22
C VAL A 137 14.31 6.84 -10.33
N SER A 138 14.97 7.88 -10.84
CA SER A 138 15.22 9.12 -10.07
C SER A 138 13.92 9.76 -9.58
N GLY A 139 12.92 9.91 -10.44
CA GLY A 139 11.63 10.48 -10.05
C GLY A 139 10.84 9.57 -9.10
N TRP A 140 11.01 8.26 -9.18
CA TRP A 140 10.47 7.31 -8.20
C TRP A 140 11.15 7.44 -6.85
N THR A 141 12.48 7.57 -6.79
CA THR A 141 13.24 7.79 -5.55
C THR A 141 12.71 9.04 -4.84
N THR A 142 12.60 10.17 -5.54
CA THR A 142 12.06 11.42 -4.98
C THR A 142 10.64 11.26 -4.43
N ARG A 143 9.75 10.59 -5.17
CA ARG A 143 8.35 10.38 -4.74
C ARG A 143 8.24 9.44 -3.54
N THR A 144 9.06 8.40 -3.49
CA THR A 144 9.10 7.47 -2.35
C THR A 144 9.59 8.18 -1.09
N LEU A 145 10.69 8.94 -1.20
CA LEU A 145 11.26 9.72 -0.10
C LEU A 145 10.36 10.87 0.37
N SER A 146 9.46 11.35 -0.48
CA SER A 146 8.48 12.41 -0.17
C SER A 146 7.13 11.87 0.29
N SER A 147 6.92 10.56 0.28
CA SER A 147 5.66 9.94 0.68
C SER A 147 5.36 10.22 2.17
N LYS A 148 4.08 10.41 2.51
CA LYS A 148 3.66 10.80 3.88
C LYS A 148 4.20 9.87 4.98
N PRO A 149 4.21 8.52 4.82
CA PRO A 149 4.75 7.62 5.83
C PRO A 149 6.27 7.73 6.04
N VAL A 150 7.01 8.12 4.99
CA VAL A 150 8.47 8.05 4.96
C VAL A 150 9.15 9.40 5.16
N LYS A 151 8.57 10.50 4.68
CA LYS A 151 9.21 11.82 4.59
C LYS A 151 9.71 12.44 5.91
N LYS A 152 9.23 11.94 7.04
CA LYS A 152 9.63 12.38 8.39
C LYS A 152 10.47 11.36 9.16
N LEU A 153 10.78 10.21 8.55
CA LEU A 153 11.64 9.22 9.18
C LEU A 153 13.11 9.65 9.09
N PRO A 154 13.97 9.15 9.99
CA PRO A 154 15.41 9.25 9.86
C PRO A 154 15.92 8.63 8.55
N PRO A 155 17.12 8.98 8.07
CA PRO A 155 17.68 8.45 6.81
C PRO A 155 17.62 6.93 6.69
N ALA A 156 17.90 6.18 7.76
CA ALA A 156 17.75 4.72 7.80
C ALA A 156 16.32 4.23 7.46
N GLY A 157 15.29 4.85 8.04
CA GLY A 157 13.89 4.52 7.73
C GLY A 157 13.49 4.92 6.30
N ARG A 158 14.06 6.00 5.78
CA ARG A 158 13.84 6.46 4.40
C ARG A 158 14.49 5.54 3.37
N LEU A 159 15.72 5.11 3.64
CA LEU A 159 16.46 4.15 2.84
C LEU A 159 15.76 2.77 2.88
N ALA A 160 15.35 2.31 4.07
CA ALA A 160 14.54 1.11 4.21
C ALA A 160 13.26 1.17 3.35
N GLY A 161 12.55 2.31 3.36
CA GLY A 161 11.39 2.54 2.51
C GLY A 161 11.67 2.36 1.01
N LEU A 162 12.83 2.81 0.51
CA LEU A 162 13.25 2.60 -0.88
C LEU A 162 13.50 1.12 -1.19
N PHE A 163 14.24 0.41 -0.33
CA PHE A 163 14.50 -1.03 -0.50
C PHE A 163 13.20 -1.83 -0.54
N LEU A 164 12.32 -1.65 0.45
CA LEU A 164 11.06 -2.36 0.49
C LEU A 164 10.16 -1.98 -0.70
N ALA A 165 10.12 -0.72 -1.12
CA ALA A 165 9.37 -0.35 -2.31
C ALA A 165 9.91 -1.05 -3.56
N ALA A 166 11.22 -1.03 -3.80
CA ALA A 166 11.86 -1.63 -4.98
C ALA A 166 11.74 -3.17 -5.03
N HIS A 167 11.79 -3.84 -3.88
CA HIS A 167 11.70 -5.29 -3.76
C HIS A 167 10.28 -5.81 -3.61
N SER A 168 9.30 -4.93 -3.38
CA SER A 168 7.91 -5.32 -3.27
C SER A 168 7.38 -5.90 -4.58
N THR A 169 6.48 -6.87 -4.44
CA THR A 169 5.72 -7.40 -5.56
C THR A 169 4.41 -6.65 -5.73
N SER A 170 3.78 -6.78 -6.89
CA SER A 170 2.50 -6.12 -7.19
C SER A 170 1.30 -6.70 -6.41
N LYS A 171 1.42 -7.92 -5.86
CA LYS A 171 0.28 -8.71 -5.37
C LYS A 171 0.56 -9.55 -4.13
N LEU A 172 1.77 -10.09 -3.98
CA LEU A 172 2.16 -10.99 -2.90
C LEU A 172 2.89 -10.24 -1.78
N LEU A 173 3.11 -10.92 -0.66
CA LEU A 173 4.06 -10.47 0.37
C LEU A 173 5.45 -10.34 -0.26
N GLY A 174 6.10 -9.21 -0.02
CA GLY A 174 7.51 -9.04 -0.38
C GLY A 174 8.40 -9.73 0.64
N GLN A 175 9.58 -10.18 0.22
CA GLN A 175 10.65 -10.62 1.10
C GLN A 175 11.59 -9.44 1.39
N ILE A 176 11.99 -9.31 2.66
CA ILE A 176 12.97 -8.33 3.09
C ILE A 176 14.29 -8.66 2.36
N PRO A 177 14.86 -7.71 1.59
CA PRO A 177 16.09 -7.97 0.85
C PRO A 177 17.22 -8.44 1.79
N PRO A 178 18.01 -9.47 1.43
CA PRO A 178 19.14 -9.90 2.24
C PRO A 178 20.21 -8.81 2.37
N ASP A 179 20.36 -7.99 1.32
CA ASP A 179 21.26 -6.84 1.22
C ASP A 179 20.72 -5.56 1.90
N LEU A 180 19.59 -5.63 2.61
CA LEU A 180 19.10 -4.51 3.41
C LEU A 180 20.08 -4.21 4.56
N PRO A 181 20.66 -2.99 4.66
CA PRO A 181 21.59 -2.63 5.73
C PRO A 181 20.96 -2.79 7.12
N ASP A 182 21.78 -3.13 8.13
CA ASP A 182 21.28 -3.39 9.49
C ASP A 182 20.57 -2.20 10.12
N ALA A 183 21.08 -0.98 9.92
CA ALA A 183 20.42 0.24 10.36
C ALA A 183 19.02 0.40 9.71
N CYS A 184 18.86 -0.05 8.47
CA CYS A 184 17.57 -0.06 7.78
C CYS A 184 16.64 -1.16 8.33
N ARG A 185 17.17 -2.33 8.69
CA ARG A 185 16.41 -3.40 9.35
C ARG A 185 15.84 -2.94 10.69
N ALA A 186 16.64 -2.24 11.49
CA ALA A 186 16.21 -1.67 12.77
C ALA A 186 15.06 -0.64 12.62
N ALA A 187 14.94 0.01 11.46
CA ALA A 187 13.89 0.99 11.17
C ALA A 187 12.57 0.40 10.63
N LEU A 188 12.50 -0.92 10.37
CA LEU A 188 11.30 -1.56 9.84
C LEU A 188 10.04 -1.41 10.72
N PRO A 189 10.13 -1.51 12.07
CA PRO A 189 8.96 -1.29 12.94
C PRO A 189 8.37 0.12 12.81
N ASP A 190 9.20 1.12 12.54
CA ASP A 190 8.75 2.49 12.34
C ASP A 190 7.98 2.65 11.02
N LEU A 191 8.40 1.94 9.97
CA LEU A 191 7.67 1.90 8.69
C LEU A 191 6.29 1.25 8.83
N LEU A 192 6.16 0.23 9.69
CA LEU A 192 4.86 -0.33 10.06
C LEU A 192 4.01 0.70 10.82
N ARG A 193 4.57 1.33 11.87
CA ARG A 193 3.85 2.32 12.70
C ARG A 193 3.41 3.56 11.91
N LYS A 194 4.17 3.98 10.91
CA LYS A 194 3.84 5.14 10.05
C LYS A 194 2.90 4.80 8.89
N GLY A 195 2.49 3.54 8.74
CA GLY A 195 1.58 3.11 7.67
C GLY A 195 2.23 3.05 6.30
N PHE A 196 3.55 2.81 6.23
CA PHE A 196 4.21 2.43 4.98
C PHE A 196 4.00 0.93 4.70
N LEU A 197 4.01 0.12 5.77
CA LEU A 197 3.72 -1.30 5.75
C LEU A 197 2.36 -1.58 6.40
N THR A 198 1.69 -2.63 5.94
CA THR A 198 0.49 -3.19 6.58
C THR A 198 0.76 -4.50 7.31
N GLU A 199 1.86 -5.16 6.98
CA GLU A 199 2.28 -6.43 7.56
C GLU A 199 3.81 -6.47 7.57
N LEU A 200 4.38 -6.98 8.66
CA LEU A 200 5.80 -7.19 8.85
C LEU A 200 5.99 -8.47 9.69
N SER A 201 6.80 -9.39 9.20
CA SER A 201 7.29 -10.57 9.92
C SER A 201 8.83 -10.61 9.83
N GLU A 202 9.45 -11.67 10.35
CA GLU A 202 10.92 -11.80 10.40
C GLU A 202 11.60 -11.56 9.03
N ASP A 203 11.02 -12.08 7.96
CA ASP A 203 11.60 -12.06 6.60
C ASP A 203 10.65 -11.49 5.54
N ARG A 204 9.40 -11.14 5.88
CA ARG A 204 8.37 -10.72 4.91
C ARG A 204 7.68 -9.43 5.32
N TYR A 205 7.11 -8.76 4.32
CA TYR A 205 6.34 -7.53 4.53
C TYR A 205 5.27 -7.33 3.45
N ARG A 206 4.35 -6.40 3.73
CA ARG A 206 3.37 -5.91 2.75
C ARG A 206 3.34 -4.40 2.74
N LEU A 207 3.50 -3.78 1.57
CA LEU A 207 3.26 -2.33 1.43
C LEU A 207 1.79 -2.01 1.70
N ASP A 208 1.56 -0.89 2.38
CA ASP A 208 0.23 -0.34 2.56
C ASP A 208 -0.42 0.00 1.19
N PRO A 209 -1.74 -0.27 0.99
CA PRO A 209 -2.44 0.08 -0.24
C PRO A 209 -2.23 1.53 -0.70
N ALA A 210 -2.12 2.49 0.22
CA ALA A 210 -1.93 3.90 -0.09
C ALA A 210 -0.57 4.20 -0.74
N VAL A 211 0.46 3.39 -0.47
CA VAL A 211 1.81 3.54 -1.05
C VAL A 211 2.15 2.43 -2.04
N ARG A 212 1.23 1.51 -2.33
CA ARG A 212 1.44 0.38 -3.24
C ARG A 212 1.85 0.81 -4.66
N HIS A 213 1.40 1.97 -5.12
CA HIS A 213 1.80 2.53 -6.42
C HIS A 213 3.31 2.81 -6.52
N LEU A 214 4.04 2.84 -5.40
CA LEU A 214 5.50 2.93 -5.34
C LEU A 214 6.20 1.58 -5.57
N SER A 215 5.47 0.48 -5.72
CA SER A 215 6.08 -0.84 -5.89
C SER A 215 7.01 -0.89 -7.11
N GLY A 216 8.19 -1.48 -6.93
CA GLY A 216 9.14 -1.84 -7.98
C GLY A 216 8.72 -3.07 -8.79
N MET A 217 7.51 -3.60 -8.55
CA MET A 217 6.90 -4.64 -9.37
C MET A 217 7.81 -5.87 -9.56
N ARG A 218 8.54 -6.27 -8.51
CA ARG A 218 9.42 -7.44 -8.54
C ARG A 218 8.58 -8.67 -8.89
N GLN A 219 9.09 -9.48 -9.81
CA GLN A 219 8.49 -10.76 -10.11
C GLN A 219 8.72 -11.69 -8.90
N PRO A 220 7.67 -12.30 -8.34
CA PRO A 220 7.86 -13.24 -7.25
C PRO A 220 8.64 -14.47 -7.73
N SER A 221 9.54 -14.99 -6.90
CA SER A 221 10.28 -16.23 -7.13
C SER A 221 9.33 -17.44 -7.17
N GLU A 222 9.80 -18.57 -7.69
CA GLU A 222 9.01 -19.81 -7.68
C GLU A 222 8.68 -20.27 -6.27
N GLU A 223 9.62 -20.13 -5.33
CA GLU A 223 9.41 -20.41 -3.90
C GLU A 223 8.34 -19.50 -3.30
N GLU A 224 8.35 -18.21 -3.62
CA GLU A 224 7.33 -17.26 -3.15
C GLU A 224 5.95 -17.54 -3.75
N ARG A 225 5.89 -17.98 -5.01
CA ARG A 225 4.62 -18.40 -5.64
C ARG A 225 4.11 -19.70 -5.05
N ALA A 226 4.98 -20.68 -4.84
CA ALA A 226 4.64 -21.96 -4.23
C ALA A 226 4.21 -21.78 -2.77
N GLN A 227 4.90 -20.92 -2.01
CA GLN A 227 4.55 -20.61 -0.63
C GLN A 227 3.29 -19.73 -0.56
N SER A 228 3.05 -18.78 -1.46
CA SER A 228 1.76 -18.11 -1.55
C SER A 228 0.63 -19.05 -1.94
N ALA A 229 0.85 -20.03 -2.82
CA ALA A 229 -0.15 -21.06 -3.12
C ALA A 229 -0.41 -21.99 -1.92
N LYS A 230 0.63 -22.32 -1.14
CA LYS A 230 0.52 -23.05 0.13
C LYS A 230 -0.15 -22.21 1.21
N ASP A 231 0.16 -20.93 1.33
CA ASP A 231 -0.44 -19.97 2.27
C ASP A 231 -1.89 -19.67 1.87
N GLU A 232 -2.23 -19.64 0.58
CA GLU A 232 -3.60 -19.53 0.07
C GLU A 232 -4.37 -20.83 0.32
N GLY A 233 -3.78 -22.00 0.06
CA GLY A 233 -4.37 -23.31 0.40
C GLY A 233 -4.51 -23.52 1.92
N ARG A 234 -3.55 -23.02 2.71
CA ARG A 234 -3.56 -23.03 4.17
C ARG A 234 -4.46 -21.94 4.74
N ALA A 235 -4.67 -20.81 4.08
CA ALA A 235 -5.64 -19.78 4.47
C ALA A 235 -7.08 -20.20 4.16
N VAL A 236 -7.27 -21.09 3.18
CA VAL A 236 -8.54 -21.79 2.96
C VAL A 236 -8.78 -22.85 4.05
N ALA A 237 -7.73 -23.47 4.60
CA ALA A 237 -7.81 -24.47 5.69
C ALA A 237 -7.79 -23.87 7.12
N LEU A 238 -7.17 -22.70 7.33
CA LEU A 238 -7.11 -21.95 8.60
C LEU A 238 -7.96 -20.69 8.51
N ALA A 239 -9.27 -20.88 8.47
CA ALA A 239 -10.26 -19.84 8.79
C ALA A 239 -10.37 -19.58 10.32
N SER A 240 -9.27 -19.78 11.04
CA SER A 240 -9.04 -19.44 12.44
C SER A 240 -7.76 -18.61 12.50
N THR A 241 -7.90 -17.29 12.70
CA THR A 241 -6.80 -16.33 12.79
C THR A 241 -5.83 -16.75 13.90
N PRO A 242 -4.54 -17.05 13.62
CA PRO A 242 -3.56 -17.25 14.68
C PRO A 242 -3.39 -15.95 15.47
N GLY A 243 -3.56 -16.01 16.79
CA GLY A 243 -3.21 -14.92 17.72
C GLY A 243 -4.35 -14.07 18.29
N PHE A 244 -5.62 -14.28 17.90
CA PHE A 244 -6.73 -13.67 18.65
C PHE A 244 -7.06 -14.54 19.86
N GLN A 245 -6.71 -14.07 21.05
CA GLN A 245 -7.17 -14.65 22.31
C GLN A 245 -8.37 -13.84 22.77
N PHE A 246 -9.50 -14.52 23.01
CA PHE A 246 -10.68 -13.87 23.54
C PHE A 246 -10.46 -13.53 25.02
N ASP A 247 -10.73 -12.28 25.36
CA ASP A 247 -10.77 -11.79 26.72
C ASP A 247 -12.10 -11.04 26.88
N ALA A 248 -12.92 -11.51 27.83
CA ALA A 248 -14.25 -10.97 28.08
C ALA A 248 -14.20 -9.54 28.62
N GLU A 249 -13.19 -9.18 29.41
CA GLU A 249 -13.01 -7.84 29.95
C GLU A 249 -12.58 -6.88 28.83
N ALA A 250 -11.60 -7.28 28.03
CA ALA A 250 -11.18 -6.50 26.86
C ALA A 250 -12.33 -6.32 25.85
N TRP A 251 -13.18 -7.34 25.67
CA TRP A 251 -14.36 -7.26 24.81
C TRP A 251 -15.41 -6.28 25.35
N ALA A 252 -15.70 -6.32 26.66
CA ALA A 252 -16.60 -5.37 27.31
C ALA A 252 -16.05 -3.92 27.27
N GLY A 253 -14.74 -3.76 27.45
CA GLY A 253 -14.03 -2.49 27.32
C GLY A 253 -14.11 -1.94 25.90
N TRP A 254 -13.89 -2.77 24.88
CA TRP A 254 -14.03 -2.38 23.47
C TRP A 254 -15.47 -1.93 23.16
N LYS A 255 -16.48 -2.70 23.59
CA LYS A 255 -17.91 -2.32 23.40
C LYS A 255 -18.22 -0.98 24.08
N SER A 256 -17.61 -0.71 25.24
CA SER A 256 -17.75 0.54 25.97
C SER A 256 -17.11 1.74 25.25
N ALA A 257 -15.98 1.51 24.57
CA ALA A 257 -15.21 2.54 23.89
C ALA A 257 -15.72 2.92 22.48
N VAL A 258 -16.45 2.03 21.80
CA VAL A 258 -17.00 2.31 20.47
C VAL A 258 -18.25 3.18 20.51
N THR A 259 -18.62 3.75 19.34
CA THR A 259 -19.81 4.59 19.21
C THR A 259 -21.09 3.83 19.57
N PRO A 260 -22.14 4.50 20.09
CA PRO A 260 -23.41 3.85 20.44
C PRO A 260 -24.05 3.11 19.25
N ALA A 261 -23.87 3.60 18.03
CA ALA A 261 -24.37 2.95 16.82
C ALA A 261 -23.63 1.63 16.52
N LEU A 262 -22.30 1.61 16.66
CA LEU A 262 -21.50 0.41 16.46
C LEU A 262 -21.74 -0.61 17.58
N ARG A 263 -21.90 -0.16 18.83
CA ARG A 263 -22.27 -1.03 19.96
C ARG A 263 -23.59 -1.76 19.69
N ARG A 264 -24.65 -1.04 19.33
CA ARG A 264 -25.95 -1.66 19.00
C ARG A 264 -25.86 -2.66 17.87
N HIS A 265 -25.04 -2.37 16.85
CA HIS A 265 -24.82 -3.29 15.73
C HIS A 265 -24.13 -4.59 16.17
N VAL A 266 -23.08 -4.47 16.98
CA VAL A 266 -22.37 -5.61 17.55
C VAL A 266 -23.30 -6.46 18.41
N GLU A 267 -24.06 -5.82 19.30
CA GLU A 267 -25.04 -6.50 20.18
C GLU A 267 -26.12 -7.19 19.36
N ALA A 268 -26.59 -6.60 18.25
CA ALA A 268 -27.53 -7.25 17.35
C ALA A 268 -26.97 -8.53 16.72
N VAL A 269 -25.66 -8.56 16.40
CA VAL A 269 -25.00 -9.78 15.87
C VAL A 269 -24.75 -10.81 16.99
N GLU A 270 -24.27 -10.36 18.15
CA GLU A 270 -23.97 -11.19 19.33
C GLU A 270 -25.22 -11.88 19.87
N CYS A 271 -26.34 -11.17 19.93
CA CYS A 271 -27.62 -11.67 20.45
C CYS A 271 -28.52 -12.30 19.38
N CYS A 272 -28.07 -12.43 18.13
CA CYS A 272 -28.88 -13.00 17.06
C CYS A 272 -29.09 -14.51 17.28
N THR A 273 -30.30 -14.91 17.66
CA THR A 273 -30.66 -16.31 17.93
C THR A 273 -30.61 -17.20 16.68
N VAL A 274 -30.81 -16.62 15.49
CA VAL A 274 -30.74 -17.36 14.22
C VAL A 274 -29.29 -17.62 13.80
N CYS A 275 -28.40 -16.64 13.99
CA CYS A 275 -26.98 -16.80 13.67
C CYS A 275 -26.22 -17.58 14.74
N ALA A 276 -26.68 -17.50 16.00
CA ALA A 276 -26.14 -18.18 17.17
C ALA A 276 -24.60 -18.18 17.23
N ARG A 277 -23.98 -17.01 17.02
CA ARG A 277 -22.53 -16.87 17.02
C ARG A 277 -22.03 -16.79 18.45
N THR A 278 -20.91 -17.44 18.73
CA THR A 278 -20.27 -17.31 20.04
C THR A 278 -19.68 -15.90 20.20
N PRO A 279 -19.65 -15.33 21.43
CA PRO A 279 -19.05 -14.02 21.69
C PRO A 279 -17.61 -13.90 21.17
N GLU A 280 -16.82 -14.97 21.25
CA GLU A 280 -15.45 -15.02 20.75
C GLU A 280 -15.38 -14.76 19.26
N ARG A 281 -16.29 -15.38 18.48
CA ARG A 281 -16.31 -15.24 17.02
C ARG A 281 -16.79 -13.87 16.58
N VAL A 282 -17.69 -13.27 17.35
CA VAL A 282 -18.12 -11.88 17.13
C VAL A 282 -16.98 -10.93 17.48
N ALA A 283 -16.40 -11.05 18.67
CA ALA A 283 -15.27 -10.23 19.12
C ALA A 283 -14.10 -10.29 18.13
N GLN A 284 -13.73 -11.48 17.67
CA GLN A 284 -12.67 -11.64 16.67
C GLN A 284 -12.96 -10.85 15.39
N ALA A 285 -14.19 -10.89 14.89
CA ALA A 285 -14.54 -10.22 13.64
C ALA A 285 -14.59 -8.69 13.76
N PHE A 286 -14.86 -8.16 14.95
CA PHE A 286 -14.96 -6.72 15.21
C PHE A 286 -13.66 -6.08 15.72
N MET A 287 -12.86 -6.82 16.50
CA MET A 287 -11.63 -6.32 17.12
C MET A 287 -10.40 -6.51 16.22
N VAL A 288 -10.43 -7.47 15.29
CA VAL A 288 -9.31 -7.70 14.37
C VAL A 288 -9.46 -6.76 13.15
N PRO A 289 -8.43 -5.96 12.82
CA PRO A 289 -8.47 -5.10 11.65
C PRO A 289 -8.76 -5.88 10.36
N GLY A 290 -9.70 -5.38 9.56
CA GLY A 290 -10.02 -5.97 8.26
C GLY A 290 -8.80 -5.94 7.33
N ARG A 291 -8.37 -7.10 6.84
CA ARG A 291 -7.24 -7.19 5.90
C ARG A 291 -7.63 -6.67 4.51
N PRO A 292 -6.77 -5.91 3.82
CA PRO A 292 -7.01 -5.53 2.42
C PRO A 292 -7.17 -6.78 1.54
N GLN A 293 -8.29 -6.89 0.84
CA GLN A 293 -8.54 -8.01 -0.06
C GLN A 293 -7.89 -7.76 -1.42
N PHE A 294 -7.11 -8.73 -1.90
CA PHE A 294 -6.53 -8.72 -3.23
C PHE A 294 -7.15 -9.82 -4.07
N PHE A 295 -7.53 -9.48 -5.31
CA PHE A 295 -8.12 -10.43 -6.24
C PHE A 295 -7.17 -10.66 -7.41
N SER A 296 -6.97 -11.93 -7.75
CA SER A 296 -6.11 -12.30 -8.87
C SER A 296 -6.79 -11.97 -10.20
N ARG A 297 -6.00 -11.98 -11.28
CA ARG A 297 -6.56 -11.81 -12.64
C ARG A 297 -7.46 -12.99 -13.01
N SER A 298 -7.15 -14.21 -12.54
CA SER A 298 -7.98 -15.38 -12.78
C SER A 298 -9.34 -15.26 -12.07
N THR A 299 -9.39 -14.72 -10.85
CA THR A 299 -10.68 -14.44 -10.17
C THR A 299 -11.54 -13.46 -10.95
N ALA A 300 -10.95 -12.41 -11.54
CA ALA A 300 -11.69 -11.46 -12.38
C ALA A 300 -12.25 -12.10 -13.66
N VAL A 301 -11.51 -13.02 -14.29
CA VAL A 301 -11.97 -13.78 -15.45
C VAL A 301 -13.09 -14.75 -15.06
N ALA A 302 -12.90 -15.51 -13.97
CA ALA A 302 -13.91 -16.42 -13.45
C ALA A 302 -15.21 -15.68 -13.08
N TYR A 303 -15.09 -14.47 -12.54
CA TYR A 303 -16.25 -13.61 -12.30
C TYR A 303 -16.98 -13.23 -13.58
N GLY A 304 -16.28 -12.95 -14.68
CA GLY A 304 -16.94 -12.69 -15.97
C GLY A 304 -17.88 -13.83 -16.37
N ALA A 305 -17.37 -15.06 -16.39
CA ALA A 305 -18.15 -16.24 -16.73
C ALA A 305 -19.28 -16.53 -15.71
N TRP A 306 -19.03 -16.32 -14.42
CA TRP A 306 -20.04 -16.50 -13.39
C TRP A 306 -21.16 -15.45 -13.47
N LYS A 307 -20.80 -14.19 -13.72
CA LYS A 307 -21.71 -13.04 -13.83
C LYS A 307 -22.74 -13.25 -14.94
N ASP A 308 -22.32 -13.79 -16.07
CA ASP A 308 -23.20 -14.02 -17.22
C ASP A 308 -24.24 -15.12 -16.94
N LYS A 309 -23.91 -16.08 -16.07
CA LYS A 309 -24.86 -17.10 -15.58
C LYS A 309 -25.80 -16.61 -14.47
N HIS A 310 -25.53 -15.43 -13.91
CA HIS A 310 -26.31 -14.86 -12.80
C HIS A 310 -26.67 -13.39 -13.12
N PRO A 311 -27.50 -13.13 -14.15
CA PRO A 311 -27.84 -11.78 -14.57
C PRO A 311 -28.52 -10.97 -13.44
N ASP A 312 -29.40 -11.62 -12.68
CA ASP A 312 -30.24 -10.97 -11.65
C ASP A 312 -29.60 -10.89 -10.26
N ARG A 313 -28.31 -11.26 -10.15
CA ARG A 313 -27.55 -11.30 -8.87
C ARG A 313 -27.65 -10.02 -8.04
N GLY A 314 -27.79 -8.86 -8.69
CA GLY A 314 -27.92 -7.56 -8.02
C GLY A 314 -29.24 -7.45 -7.26
N GLN A 315 -30.36 -7.59 -7.98
CA GLN A 315 -31.69 -7.50 -7.41
C GLN A 315 -31.94 -8.61 -6.37
N LEU A 316 -31.48 -9.84 -6.65
CA LEU A 316 -31.60 -10.95 -5.70
C LEU A 316 -30.80 -10.70 -4.42
N ALA A 317 -29.57 -10.17 -4.53
CA ALA A 317 -28.77 -9.84 -3.36
C ALA A 317 -29.40 -8.72 -2.53
N ALA A 318 -29.90 -7.66 -3.16
CA ALA A 318 -30.61 -6.59 -2.47
C ALA A 318 -31.83 -7.13 -1.69
N LYS A 319 -32.72 -7.86 -2.36
CA LYS A 319 -33.91 -8.47 -1.73
C LYS A 319 -33.53 -9.40 -0.58
N PHE A 320 -32.51 -10.24 -0.77
CA PHE A 320 -32.00 -11.11 0.28
C PHE A 320 -31.55 -10.32 1.50
N THR A 321 -30.81 -9.22 1.33
CA THR A 321 -30.38 -8.41 2.48
C THR A 321 -31.55 -7.75 3.23
N VAL A 322 -32.67 -7.43 2.57
CA VAL A 322 -33.87 -6.93 3.25
C VAL A 322 -34.45 -8.01 4.16
N VAL A 323 -34.73 -9.20 3.59
CA VAL A 323 -35.33 -10.33 4.31
C VAL A 323 -34.43 -10.76 5.46
N PHE A 324 -33.13 -10.92 5.18
CA PHE A 324 -32.15 -11.29 6.19
C PHE A 324 -32.15 -10.29 7.35
N ARG A 325 -32.20 -8.98 7.07
CA ARG A 325 -32.20 -7.97 8.14
C ARG A 325 -33.48 -7.97 8.97
N SER A 326 -34.65 -8.22 8.37
CA SER A 326 -35.90 -8.32 9.11
C SER A 326 -35.92 -9.53 10.05
N GLU A 327 -35.27 -10.63 9.67
CA GLU A 327 -35.22 -11.85 10.47
C GLU A 327 -34.10 -11.82 11.54
N HIS A 328 -32.96 -11.23 11.20
CA HIS A 328 -31.76 -11.30 12.03
C HIS A 328 -31.48 -10.03 12.85
N GLY A 329 -32.08 -8.89 12.51
CA GLY A 329 -31.77 -7.59 13.10
C GLY A 329 -30.42 -6.98 12.67
N HIS A 330 -29.65 -7.69 11.85
CA HIS A 330 -28.36 -7.25 11.29
C HIS A 330 -28.21 -7.69 9.83
N GLY A 331 -27.21 -7.16 9.12
CA GLY A 331 -26.94 -7.55 7.72
C GLY A 331 -26.20 -8.89 7.61
N PRO A 332 -26.27 -9.57 6.45
CA PRO A 332 -25.51 -10.80 6.26
C PRO A 332 -24.01 -10.52 6.10
N SER A 333 -23.19 -11.51 6.43
CA SER A 333 -21.82 -11.58 5.93
C SER A 333 -21.78 -11.97 4.45
N TYR A 334 -20.63 -11.82 3.79
CA TYR A 334 -20.47 -12.22 2.39
C TYR A 334 -20.73 -13.72 2.21
N ALA A 335 -20.37 -14.52 3.21
CA ALA A 335 -20.61 -15.96 3.22
C ALA A 335 -22.09 -16.32 3.36
N GLN A 336 -22.81 -15.64 4.24
CA GLN A 336 -24.25 -15.84 4.42
C GLN A 336 -25.04 -15.41 3.18
N LEU A 337 -24.66 -14.27 2.57
CA LEU A 337 -25.25 -13.84 1.31
C LEU A 337 -25.05 -14.89 0.21
N GLY A 338 -23.80 -15.34 0.00
CA GLY A 338 -23.51 -16.34 -1.02
C GLY A 338 -24.24 -17.66 -0.79
N SER A 339 -24.27 -18.14 0.46
CA SER A 339 -24.96 -19.40 0.80
C SER A 339 -26.48 -19.27 0.65
N GLY A 340 -27.07 -18.17 1.11
CA GLY A 340 -28.51 -17.92 1.01
C GLY A 340 -29.01 -17.71 -0.42
N LEU A 341 -28.13 -17.27 -1.33
CA LEU A 341 -28.41 -17.19 -2.77
C LEU A 341 -27.99 -18.44 -3.55
N GLY A 342 -27.50 -19.49 -2.87
CA GLY A 342 -27.08 -20.74 -3.50
C GLY A 342 -25.83 -20.63 -4.37
N TRP A 343 -24.96 -19.64 -4.14
CA TRP A 343 -23.73 -19.47 -4.91
C TRP A 343 -22.71 -20.57 -4.59
N GLN A 344 -22.54 -21.51 -5.53
CA GLN A 344 -21.53 -22.57 -5.46
C GLN A 344 -20.20 -22.08 -6.05
N VAL A 345 -19.54 -21.17 -5.35
CA VAL A 345 -18.27 -20.56 -5.77
C VAL A 345 -17.25 -20.53 -4.63
N ASP A 346 -15.97 -20.52 -4.97
CA ASP A 346 -14.92 -20.39 -3.97
C ASP A 346 -14.96 -19.03 -3.22
N HIS A 347 -14.20 -18.96 -2.13
CA HIS A 347 -14.14 -17.77 -1.27
C HIS A 347 -13.69 -16.51 -2.01
N ALA A 348 -12.70 -16.62 -2.91
CA ALA A 348 -12.14 -15.48 -3.62
C ALA A 348 -13.15 -14.91 -4.64
N LEU A 349 -13.80 -15.78 -5.40
CA LEU A 349 -14.84 -15.43 -6.35
C LEU A 349 -16.07 -14.85 -5.65
N ARG A 350 -16.50 -15.43 -4.52
CA ARG A 350 -17.59 -14.87 -3.69
C ARG A 350 -17.29 -13.46 -3.23
N ASN A 351 -16.12 -13.24 -2.63
CA ASN A 351 -15.74 -11.93 -2.14
C ASN A 351 -15.64 -10.91 -3.28
N PHE A 352 -15.10 -11.32 -4.43
CA PHE A 352 -15.05 -10.46 -5.62
C PHE A 352 -16.46 -10.12 -6.11
N ALA A 353 -17.38 -11.08 -6.16
CA ALA A 353 -18.76 -10.85 -6.58
C ALA A 353 -19.47 -9.84 -5.67
N VAL A 354 -19.37 -10.00 -4.34
CA VAL A 354 -19.95 -9.03 -3.39
C VAL A 354 -19.32 -7.65 -3.53
N ARG A 355 -18.00 -7.56 -3.73
CA ARG A 355 -17.33 -6.28 -4.01
C ARG A 355 -17.85 -5.62 -5.28
N ARG A 356 -18.15 -6.39 -6.33
CA ARG A 356 -18.77 -5.84 -7.54
C ARG A 356 -20.21 -5.38 -7.30
N LEU A 357 -20.97 -6.04 -6.42
CA LEU A 357 -22.30 -5.58 -6.02
C LEU A 357 -22.27 -4.26 -5.24
N LEU A 358 -21.29 -4.08 -4.36
CA LEU A 358 -21.05 -2.83 -3.64
C LEU A 358 -20.65 -1.69 -4.58
N VAL A 359 -19.71 -1.95 -5.51
CA VAL A 359 -19.25 -0.96 -6.50
C VAL A 359 -20.37 -0.56 -7.47
N ASN A 360 -21.26 -1.49 -7.80
CA ASN A 360 -22.41 -1.22 -8.67
C ASN A 360 -23.65 -0.80 -7.88
N GLU A 361 -23.50 -0.45 -6.60
CA GLU A 361 -24.54 0.14 -5.76
C GLU A 361 -25.82 -0.70 -5.60
N TRP A 362 -25.74 -2.01 -5.87
CA TRP A 362 -26.80 -2.97 -5.52
C TRP A 362 -26.82 -3.26 -4.02
N LEU A 363 -25.65 -3.19 -3.39
CA LEU A 363 -25.47 -3.34 -1.96
C LEU A 363 -24.73 -2.11 -1.42
N SER A 364 -24.87 -1.88 -0.12
CA SER A 364 -23.99 -0.98 0.63
C SER A 364 -23.51 -1.64 1.93
N GLU A 365 -22.40 -1.14 2.46
CA GLU A 365 -21.83 -1.58 3.75
C GLU A 365 -21.37 -0.37 4.55
N THR A 366 -21.20 -0.53 5.86
CA THR A 366 -20.72 0.54 6.75
C THR A 366 -19.24 0.32 7.04
N GLY A 367 -18.37 0.92 6.22
CA GLY A 367 -16.92 0.84 6.38
C GLY A 367 -16.41 -0.62 6.34
N THR A 368 -15.41 -0.94 7.17
CA THR A 368 -14.83 -2.29 7.28
C THR A 368 -15.57 -3.19 8.28
N VAL A 369 -16.76 -2.77 8.74
CA VAL A 369 -17.49 -3.45 9.82
C VAL A 369 -18.23 -4.68 9.29
N PRO A 370 -18.08 -5.86 9.91
CA PRO A 370 -18.72 -7.09 9.43
C PRO A 370 -20.24 -7.10 9.68
N TRP A 371 -20.96 -7.94 8.92
CA TRP A 371 -22.44 -8.09 8.99
C TRP A 371 -23.24 -6.82 8.72
N THR A 372 -22.70 -5.91 7.91
CA THR A 372 -23.36 -4.61 7.63
C THR A 372 -24.05 -4.54 6.28
N LEU A 373 -24.02 -5.61 5.47
CA LEU A 373 -24.62 -5.60 4.14
C LEU A 373 -26.10 -5.20 4.22
N ARG A 374 -26.48 -4.26 3.36
CA ARG A 374 -27.83 -3.74 3.21
C ARG A 374 -28.07 -3.38 1.73
N PRO A 375 -29.32 -3.14 1.33
CA PRO A 375 -29.61 -2.66 -0.02
C PRO A 375 -28.82 -1.39 -0.35
N GLY A 376 -28.33 -1.31 -1.59
CA GLY A 376 -27.69 -0.12 -2.12
C GLY A 376 -28.70 0.85 -2.74
N GLN A 377 -28.21 1.88 -3.44
CA GLN A 377 -29.07 2.91 -4.04
C GLN A 377 -29.83 2.42 -5.28
N VAL A 378 -29.26 1.44 -5.99
CA VAL A 378 -29.81 0.89 -7.25
C VAL A 378 -30.72 -0.32 -6.97
N ALA A 379 -30.90 -0.67 -5.69
CA ALA A 379 -31.61 -1.86 -5.21
C ALA A 379 -33.13 -1.80 -5.36
#